data_AF-A0A0S4R185-F1
#
_entry.id   AF-A0A0S4R185-F1
#
_cell.length_a   1.000
_cell.length_b   1.000
_cell.length_c   1.000
_cell.angle_alpha   90.00
_cell.angle_beta   90.00
_cell.angle_gamma   90.00
#
_symmetry.space_group_name_H-M   'P 1'
#
loop_
_entity.id
_entity.type
_entity.pdbx_description
1 polymer ?
#
loop_
_entity_poly.entity_id
_entity_poly.type
_entity_poly.pdbx_seq_one_letter_code
_entity_poly.pdbx_strand_id
1 'polypeptide(L)'
;MLELLKIQTELKAPKTQFNKFGGYQYRSCEDIVEALKPLQEKYKCVVLLNDELVIIGDRYYIKATATIINEKGDKLSVSALAREPESKKGMDESQITGSSSSYARKYALNGLFAIDDTKDADATNNHEVSPKSVKPNSNPTQSQNTKTFLSLEQINDLSELIEITNTDLSQFLAYFKVDKIALVDYEKAKNMLLKKLDKISQTKE
;
A
#
# COMPACT_ATOMS: atom_id res chain seq x y z
N MET A 1 6.90 -11.04 28.38
CA MET A 1 5.91 -11.94 27.75
C MET A 1 6.58 -12.63 26.57
N LEU A 2 6.92 -13.92 26.70
CA LEU A 2 7.66 -14.68 25.67
C LEU A 2 6.79 -14.99 24.45
N GLU A 3 5.49 -15.10 24.67
CA GLU A 3 4.44 -15.37 23.69
C GLU A 3 4.39 -14.26 22.65
N LEU A 4 4.48 -12.98 23.07
CA LEU A 4 4.52 -11.86 22.15
C LEU A 4 5.73 -11.92 21.20
N LEU A 5 6.93 -12.24 21.73
CA LEU A 5 8.13 -12.42 20.91
C LEU A 5 7.94 -13.52 19.87
N LYS A 6 7.33 -14.65 20.26
CA LYS A 6 7.05 -15.77 19.35
C LYS A 6 6.06 -15.37 18.26
N ILE A 7 4.99 -14.66 18.61
CA ILE A 7 4.00 -14.18 17.64
C ILE A 7 4.63 -13.18 16.69
N GLN A 8 5.37 -12.19 17.18
CA GLN A 8 6.08 -11.21 16.34
C GLN A 8 7.02 -11.87 15.33
N THR A 9 7.67 -12.97 15.72
CA THR A 9 8.59 -13.72 14.84
C THR A 9 7.85 -14.56 13.79
N GLU A 10 6.73 -15.18 14.17
CA GLU A 10 6.01 -16.14 13.33
C GLU A 10 4.91 -15.52 12.46
N LEU A 11 4.35 -14.38 12.86
CA LEU A 11 3.20 -13.77 12.22
C LEU A 11 3.48 -13.44 10.75
N LYS A 12 2.62 -13.95 9.87
CA LYS A 12 2.58 -13.61 8.45
C LYS A 12 1.20 -13.07 8.11
N ALA A 13 1.10 -11.76 7.93
CA ALA A 13 -0.10 -11.08 7.47
C ALA A 13 0.16 -10.46 6.08
N PRO A 14 0.00 -11.21 4.98
CA PRO A 14 0.27 -10.69 3.63
C PRO A 14 -0.71 -9.58 3.24
N LYS A 15 -0.29 -8.71 2.33
CA LYS A 15 -1.15 -7.68 1.73
C LYS A 15 -2.01 -8.33 0.63
N THR A 16 -3.23 -8.73 0.98
CA THR A 16 -4.17 -9.45 0.10
C THR A 16 -5.20 -8.53 -0.56
N GLN A 17 -5.36 -7.32 -0.05
CA GLN A 17 -6.35 -6.35 -0.50
C GLN A 17 -5.73 -5.36 -1.48
N PHE A 18 -6.54 -4.82 -2.39
CA PHE A 18 -6.09 -3.80 -3.36
C PHE A 18 -6.94 -2.53 -3.26
N ASN A 19 -6.28 -1.40 -3.01
CA ASN A 19 -6.94 -0.10 -3.03
C ASN A 19 -6.97 0.43 -4.46
N LYS A 20 -8.16 0.48 -5.07
CA LYS A 20 -8.33 0.94 -6.46
C LYS A 20 -8.05 2.45 -6.64
N PHE A 21 -8.28 3.25 -5.61
CA PHE A 21 -8.09 4.70 -5.67
C PHE A 21 -6.62 5.07 -5.53
N GLY A 22 -5.92 4.47 -4.56
CA GLY A 22 -4.50 4.71 -4.30
C GLY A 22 -3.54 3.80 -5.09
N GLY A 23 -4.04 2.76 -5.77
CA GLY A 23 -3.23 1.88 -6.61
C GLY A 23 -2.27 0.95 -5.87
N TYR A 24 -2.45 0.73 -4.57
CA TYR A 24 -1.54 -0.07 -3.75
C TYR A 24 -2.22 -1.29 -3.11
N GLN A 25 -1.44 -2.34 -2.88
CA GLN A 25 -1.86 -3.47 -2.05
C GLN A 25 -1.77 -3.12 -0.57
N TYR A 26 -2.70 -3.63 0.22
CA TYR A 26 -2.73 -3.45 1.67
C TYR A 26 -3.27 -4.71 2.36
N ARG A 27 -3.15 -4.74 3.68
CA ARG A 27 -3.81 -5.70 4.56
C ARG A 27 -4.78 -4.94 5.44
N SER A 28 -5.98 -5.47 5.60
CA SER A 28 -7.00 -4.90 6.48
C SER A 28 -6.74 -5.28 7.94
N CYS A 29 -7.52 -4.70 8.85
CA CYS A 29 -7.52 -5.13 10.26
C CYS A 29 -7.94 -6.61 10.37
N GLU A 30 -8.93 -7.01 9.57
CA GLU A 30 -9.47 -8.36 9.52
C GLU A 30 -8.42 -9.35 9.02
N ASP A 31 -7.63 -9.01 8.01
CA ASP A 31 -6.53 -9.87 7.53
C ASP A 31 -5.50 -10.14 8.65
N ILE A 32 -5.17 -9.12 9.45
CA ILE A 32 -4.22 -9.26 10.58
C ILE A 32 -4.84 -10.13 11.69
N VAL A 33 -6.08 -9.87 12.07
CA VAL A 33 -6.78 -10.63 13.12
C VAL A 33 -6.94 -12.10 12.72
N GLU A 34 -7.26 -12.37 11.45
CA GLU A 34 -7.35 -13.74 10.93
C GLU A 34 -5.99 -14.46 11.02
N ALA A 35 -4.91 -13.79 10.60
CA ALA A 35 -3.55 -14.34 10.69
C ALA A 35 -3.10 -14.60 12.14
N LEU A 36 -3.63 -13.86 13.12
CA LEU A 36 -3.32 -14.03 14.54
C LEU A 36 -4.03 -15.23 15.17
N LYS A 37 -5.21 -15.65 14.70
CA LYS A 37 -6.00 -16.74 15.32
C LYS A 37 -5.21 -18.02 15.60
N PRO A 38 -4.49 -18.64 14.63
CA PRO A 38 -3.74 -19.86 14.89
C PRO A 38 -2.60 -19.65 15.89
N LEU A 39 -1.99 -18.46 15.92
CA LEU A 39 -0.90 -18.15 16.84
C LEU A 39 -1.42 -17.88 18.26
N GLN A 40 -2.59 -17.24 18.39
CA GLN A 40 -3.28 -17.05 19.67
C GLN A 40 -3.63 -18.39 20.31
N GLU A 41 -4.12 -19.35 19.52
CA GLU A 41 -4.38 -20.71 20.00
C GLU A 41 -3.11 -21.46 20.40
N LYS A 42 -2.05 -21.35 19.58
CA LYS A 42 -0.75 -22.00 19.81
C LYS A 42 -0.06 -21.49 21.07
N TYR A 43 -0.06 -20.17 21.29
CA TYR A 43 0.63 -19.52 22.40
C TYR A 43 -0.25 -19.16 23.59
N LYS A 44 -1.53 -19.57 23.54
CA LYS A 44 -2.50 -19.38 24.62
C LYS A 44 -2.57 -17.92 25.08
N CYS A 45 -2.85 -17.05 24.12
CA CYS A 45 -3.09 -15.64 24.38
C CYS A 45 -4.31 -15.15 23.61
N VAL A 46 -4.88 -14.05 24.08
CA VAL A 46 -5.97 -13.35 23.40
C VAL A 46 -5.56 -11.93 23.06
N VAL A 47 -6.10 -11.42 21.95
CA VAL A 47 -5.94 -10.02 21.54
C VAL A 47 -7.29 -9.32 21.63
N LEU A 48 -7.32 -8.21 22.37
CA LEU A 48 -8.48 -7.34 22.50
C LEU A 48 -8.23 -6.02 21.76
N LEU A 49 -9.28 -5.50 21.12
CA LEU A 49 -9.27 -4.20 20.46
C LEU A 49 -10.36 -3.33 21.10
N ASN A 50 -9.99 -2.13 21.51
CA ASN A 50 -10.93 -1.14 22.00
C ASN A 50 -10.70 0.20 21.30
N ASP A 51 -11.78 0.83 20.89
CA ASP A 51 -11.74 2.12 20.22
C ASP A 51 -12.38 3.18 21.11
N GLU A 52 -11.80 4.37 21.11
CA GLU A 52 -12.32 5.55 21.79
C GLU A 52 -12.24 6.77 20.86
N LEU A 53 -13.26 7.63 20.93
CA LEU A 53 -13.23 8.93 20.27
C LEU A 53 -12.39 9.90 21.11
N VAL A 54 -11.41 10.54 20.49
CA VAL A 54 -10.54 11.53 21.12
C VAL A 54 -10.63 12.84 20.35
N ILE A 55 -10.80 13.95 21.07
CA ILE A 55 -10.83 15.29 20.49
C ILE A 55 -9.46 15.93 20.75
N ILE A 56 -8.78 16.34 19.68
CA ILE A 56 -7.49 17.03 19.75
C ILE A 56 -7.65 18.35 18.99
N GLY A 57 -7.69 19.46 19.74
CA GLY A 57 -8.02 20.77 19.17
C GLY A 57 -9.45 20.78 18.63
N ASP A 58 -9.59 21.06 17.33
CA ASP A 58 -10.84 21.11 16.57
C ASP A 58 -11.11 19.81 15.78
N ARG A 59 -10.37 18.74 16.03
CA ARG A 59 -10.41 17.51 15.23
C ARG A 59 -10.79 16.28 16.04
N TYR A 60 -11.59 15.42 15.41
CA TYR A 60 -11.94 14.09 15.90
C TYR A 60 -10.93 13.05 15.45
N TYR A 61 -10.54 12.18 16.38
CA TYR A 61 -9.67 11.03 16.14
C TYR A 61 -10.32 9.79 16.75
N ILE A 62 -10.17 8.66 16.09
CA ILE A 62 -10.37 7.37 16.73
C ILE A 62 -9.02 6.89 17.25
N LYS A 63 -8.93 6.69 18.56
CA LYS A 63 -7.81 5.99 19.20
C LYS A 63 -8.19 4.53 19.38
N ALA A 64 -7.48 3.65 18.70
CA ALA A 64 -7.60 2.21 18.90
C ALA A 64 -6.49 1.73 19.81
N THR A 65 -6.80 0.81 20.72
CA THR A 65 -5.84 0.15 21.59
C THR A 65 -5.91 -1.36 21.40
N ALA A 66 -4.81 -1.94 20.91
CA ALA A 66 -4.62 -3.38 20.83
C ALA A 66 -3.95 -3.88 22.11
N THR A 67 -4.51 -4.90 22.74
CA THR A 67 -4.00 -5.49 23.98
C THR A 67 -3.83 -6.99 23.82
N ILE A 68 -2.64 -7.52 24.07
CA ILE A 68 -2.40 -8.96 24.20
C ILE A 68 -2.44 -9.37 25.67
N ILE A 69 -3.09 -10.50 25.97
CA ILE A 69 -3.22 -11.07 27.31
C ILE A 69 -2.83 -12.55 27.26
N ASN A 70 -1.91 -12.99 28.11
CA ASN A 70 -1.52 -14.41 28.21
C ASN A 70 -2.37 -15.17 29.26
N GLU A 71 -2.19 -16.49 29.37
CA GLU A 71 -2.88 -17.33 30.36
C GLU A 71 -2.67 -16.89 31.81
N LYS A 72 -1.55 -16.24 32.13
CA LYS A 72 -1.25 -15.73 33.47
C LYS A 72 -1.95 -14.41 33.78
N GLY A 73 -2.57 -13.79 32.78
CA GLY A 73 -3.21 -12.49 32.88
C GLY A 73 -2.26 -11.30 32.68
N ASP A 74 -0.98 -11.53 32.31
CA ASP A 74 -0.06 -10.46 31.94
C ASP A 74 -0.58 -9.77 30.67
N LYS A 75 -0.47 -8.44 30.62
CA LYS A 75 -1.00 -7.63 29.52
C LYS A 75 0.02 -6.66 28.98
N LEU A 76 -0.01 -6.46 27.66
CA LEU A 76 0.72 -5.40 26.96
C LEU A 76 -0.22 -4.75 25.97
N SER A 77 -0.14 -3.43 25.85
CA SER A 77 -1.02 -2.64 25.00
C SER A 77 -0.24 -1.66 24.15
N VAL A 78 -0.71 -1.46 22.92
CA VAL A 78 -0.24 -0.41 22.02
C VAL A 78 -1.47 0.31 21.47
N SER A 79 -1.39 1.64 21.43
CA SER A 79 -2.45 2.47 20.86
C SER A 79 -1.97 3.16 19.58
N ALA A 80 -2.90 3.41 18.67
CA ALA A 80 -2.69 4.24 17.50
C ALA A 80 -3.92 5.12 17.25
N LEU A 81 -3.71 6.21 16.52
CA LEU A 81 -4.71 7.22 16.22
C LEU A 81 -4.97 7.26 14.72
N ALA A 82 -6.23 7.41 14.33
CA ALA A 82 -6.62 7.80 12.98
C ALA A 82 -7.55 9.00 13.05
N ARG A 83 -7.23 10.04 12.29
CA ARG A 83 -8.09 11.22 12.21
C ARG A 83 -9.37 10.87 11.46
N GLU A 84 -10.50 11.24 12.03
CA GLU A 84 -11.80 11.17 11.38
C GLU A 84 -12.01 12.43 10.53
N PRO A 85 -12.18 12.30 9.20
CA PRO A 85 -12.51 13.44 8.37
C PRO A 85 -13.96 13.88 8.60
N GLU A 86 -14.22 15.19 8.61
CA GLU A 86 -15.59 15.72 8.74
C GLU A 86 -16.48 15.31 7.56
N SER A 87 -15.90 15.19 6.37
CA SER A 87 -16.58 14.65 5.20
C SER A 87 -15.61 13.93 4.27
N LYS A 88 -16.12 12.93 3.55
CA LYS A 88 -15.38 12.22 2.53
C LYS A 88 -16.30 11.83 1.38
N LYS A 89 -15.95 12.27 0.17
CA LYS A 89 -16.78 12.05 -1.03
C LYS A 89 -17.05 10.56 -1.23
N GLY A 90 -18.33 10.19 -1.32
CA GLY A 90 -18.77 8.81 -1.55
C GLY A 90 -18.77 7.93 -0.29
N MET A 91 -18.65 8.51 0.91
CA MET A 91 -18.85 7.82 2.18
C MET A 91 -19.90 8.55 3.01
N ASP A 92 -20.79 7.79 3.67
CA ASP A 92 -21.65 8.33 4.71
C ASP A 92 -20.90 8.48 6.05
N GLU A 93 -21.52 9.16 7.02
CA GLU A 93 -20.91 9.44 8.34
C GLU A 93 -20.50 8.16 9.07
N SER A 94 -21.33 7.12 9.02
CA SER A 94 -21.04 5.85 9.68
C SER A 94 -19.83 5.14 9.06
N GLN A 95 -19.69 5.23 7.74
CA GLN A 95 -18.55 4.69 6.99
C GLN A 95 -17.27 5.48 7.25
N ILE A 96 -17.37 6.79 7.48
CA ILE A 96 -16.25 7.65 7.85
C ILE A 96 -15.68 7.23 9.20
N THR A 97 -16.51 7.11 10.23
CA THR A 97 -16.08 6.66 11.56
C THR A 97 -15.55 5.23 11.50
N GLY A 98 -16.28 4.32 10.83
CA GLY A 98 -15.89 2.92 10.67
C GLY A 98 -14.55 2.75 9.95
N SER A 99 -14.31 3.54 8.90
CA SER A 99 -13.02 3.56 8.21
C SER A 99 -11.91 4.02 9.15
N SER A 100 -12.10 5.13 9.86
CA SER A 100 -11.11 5.70 10.78
C SER A 100 -10.75 4.71 11.89
N SER A 101 -11.76 4.06 12.48
CA SER A 101 -11.59 2.98 13.44
C SER A 101 -10.78 1.81 12.89
N SER A 102 -11.08 1.31 11.69
CA SER A 102 -10.29 0.24 11.07
C SER A 102 -8.84 0.64 10.77
N TYR A 103 -8.59 1.90 10.40
CA TYR A 103 -7.22 2.43 10.25
C TYR A 103 -6.47 2.46 11.58
N ALA A 104 -7.09 3.00 12.64
CA ALA A 104 -6.49 3.06 13.96
C ALA A 104 -6.16 1.66 14.49
N ARG A 105 -7.11 0.71 14.41
CA ARG A 105 -6.90 -0.69 14.84
C ARG A 105 -5.76 -1.36 14.10
N LYS A 106 -5.68 -1.17 12.77
CA LYS A 106 -4.57 -1.69 11.95
C LYS A 106 -3.22 -1.18 12.46
N TYR A 107 -3.08 0.12 12.73
CA TYR A 107 -1.81 0.66 13.21
C TYR A 107 -1.48 0.25 14.65
N ALA A 108 -2.48 0.10 15.52
CA ALA A 108 -2.28 -0.42 16.87
C ALA A 108 -1.78 -1.87 16.84
N LEU A 109 -2.37 -2.71 15.98
CA LEU A 109 -1.93 -4.09 15.74
C LEU A 109 -0.53 -4.13 15.12
N ASN A 110 -0.24 -3.26 14.14
CA ASN A 110 1.10 -3.20 13.54
C ASN A 110 2.16 -2.88 14.59
N GLY A 111 1.91 -1.89 15.46
CA GLY A 111 2.83 -1.53 16.54
C GLY A 111 2.98 -2.64 17.57
N LEU A 112 1.88 -3.30 17.96
CA LEU A 112 1.93 -4.40 18.94
C LEU A 112 2.70 -5.62 18.40
N PHE A 113 2.47 -5.98 17.15
CA PHE A 113 3.02 -7.20 16.55
C PHE A 113 4.24 -6.95 15.65
N ALA A 114 4.83 -5.75 15.71
CA ALA A 114 5.98 -5.36 14.89
C ALA A 114 5.80 -5.69 13.40
N ILE A 115 4.58 -5.47 12.88
CA ILE A 115 4.23 -5.76 11.49
C ILE A 115 4.80 -4.63 10.64
N ASP A 116 5.89 -4.94 9.94
CA ASP A 116 6.52 -3.99 9.03
C ASP A 116 5.77 -3.90 7.70
N ASP A 117 5.46 -2.69 7.27
CA ASP A 117 4.84 -2.35 5.99
C ASP A 117 5.85 -2.09 4.87
N THR A 118 7.14 -1.97 5.22
CA THR A 118 8.23 -1.68 4.30
C THR A 118 8.84 -2.97 3.75
N LYS A 119 8.83 -3.07 2.42
CA LYS A 119 9.96 -3.65 1.72
C LYS A 119 10.80 -2.43 1.42
N ASP A 120 11.93 -2.29 2.09
CA ASP A 120 12.83 -1.15 1.92
C ASP A 120 13.06 -0.93 0.42
N ALA A 121 12.72 0.26 -0.09
CA ALA A 121 13.00 0.62 -1.48
C ALA A 121 14.52 0.71 -1.74
N ASP A 122 15.30 0.84 -0.67
CA ASP A 122 16.76 0.85 -0.67
C ASP A 122 17.38 -0.54 -0.45
N ALA A 123 16.62 -1.62 -0.59
CA ALA A 123 17.20 -2.95 -0.80
C ALA A 123 17.80 -3.04 -2.21
N THR A 124 18.80 -2.19 -2.49
CA THR A 124 19.77 -2.38 -3.56
C THR A 124 20.44 -3.72 -3.30
N ASN A 125 19.93 -4.77 -3.94
CA ASN A 125 20.67 -6.01 -4.09
C ASN A 125 21.99 -5.63 -4.76
N ASN A 126 23.06 -5.68 -3.97
CA ASN A 126 24.42 -5.58 -4.47
C ASN A 126 24.59 -6.57 -5.62
N HIS A 127 25.05 -6.03 -6.74
CA HIS A 127 25.69 -6.67 -7.87
C HIS A 127 26.10 -8.13 -7.64
N GLU A 128 25.31 -9.07 -8.14
CA GLU A 128 25.85 -10.28 -8.73
C GLU A 128 25.57 -10.25 -10.23
N VAL A 129 26.60 -9.79 -10.94
CA VAL A 129 26.71 -9.90 -12.39
C VAL A 129 26.77 -11.39 -12.71
N SER A 130 25.72 -11.92 -13.34
CA SER A 130 25.77 -13.25 -13.97
C SER A 130 25.26 -13.17 -15.41
N PRO A 131 25.86 -13.94 -16.33
CA PRO A 131 26.12 -13.47 -17.68
C PRO A 131 24.98 -13.79 -18.65
N LYS A 132 24.84 -12.91 -19.66
CA LYS A 132 24.03 -13.12 -20.86
C LYS A 132 24.31 -14.48 -21.49
N SER A 133 23.31 -15.36 -21.52
CA SER A 133 23.27 -16.53 -22.41
C SER A 133 22.25 -16.32 -23.53
N VAL A 134 22.72 -16.72 -24.71
CA VAL A 134 22.21 -16.43 -26.06
C VAL A 134 21.01 -17.33 -26.40
N LYS A 135 20.05 -16.77 -27.15
CA LYS A 135 18.88 -17.47 -27.74
C LYS A 135 19.30 -18.64 -28.66
N PRO A 136 18.40 -19.60 -28.89
CA PRO A 136 17.92 -19.76 -30.26
C PRO A 136 16.39 -19.82 -30.41
N ASN A 137 15.97 -19.34 -31.58
CA ASN A 137 14.62 -19.26 -32.14
C ASN A 137 13.87 -20.61 -32.21
N SER A 138 12.58 -20.57 -31.87
CA SER A 138 11.51 -21.17 -32.66
C SER A 138 10.15 -20.55 -32.31
N ASN A 139 9.55 -19.88 -33.30
CA ASN A 139 8.13 -19.48 -33.35
C ASN A 139 7.42 -20.48 -34.29
N PRO A 140 6.07 -20.52 -34.41
CA PRO A 140 5.02 -19.82 -33.66
C PRO A 140 3.81 -20.71 -33.29
N THR A 141 3.18 -20.50 -32.13
CA THR A 141 1.75 -20.84 -31.98
C THR A 141 1.02 -19.93 -31.01
N GLN A 142 -0.14 -19.48 -31.46
CA GLN A 142 -1.03 -18.49 -30.89
C GLN A 142 -1.51 -18.85 -29.48
N SER A 143 -1.46 -17.91 -28.54
CA SER A 143 -2.66 -17.29 -27.91
C SER A 143 -2.33 -16.57 -26.60
N GLN A 144 -3.01 -15.44 -26.42
CA GLN A 144 -3.25 -14.66 -25.20
C GLN A 144 -2.29 -13.48 -24.91
N ASN A 145 -2.83 -12.29 -25.21
CA ASN A 145 -2.41 -10.96 -24.77
C ASN A 145 -1.98 -10.95 -23.30
N THR A 146 -0.67 -10.98 -23.03
CA THR A 146 -0.14 -10.47 -21.77
C THR A 146 0.01 -8.95 -21.93
N LYS A 147 -0.99 -8.20 -21.46
CA LYS A 147 -0.82 -6.76 -21.20
C LYS A 147 0.25 -6.63 -20.12
N THR A 148 1.49 -6.37 -20.52
CA THR A 148 2.59 -6.10 -19.58
C THR A 148 2.28 -4.79 -18.86
N PHE A 149 1.96 -4.87 -17.58
CA PHE A 149 1.74 -3.70 -16.76
C PHE A 149 3.08 -3.03 -16.43
N LEU A 150 3.09 -1.69 -16.42
CA LEU A 150 4.23 -0.91 -15.97
C LEU A 150 4.53 -1.17 -14.49
N SER A 151 5.81 -1.08 -14.10
CA SER A 151 6.21 -1.11 -12.70
C SER A 151 5.72 0.14 -11.96
N LEU A 152 5.64 0.08 -10.62
CA LEU A 152 5.28 1.22 -9.78
C LEU A 152 6.19 2.44 -10.02
N GLU A 153 7.49 2.19 -10.21
CA GLU A 153 8.48 3.21 -10.51
C GLU A 153 8.19 3.91 -11.85
N GLN A 154 7.87 3.13 -12.89
CA GLN A 154 7.52 3.67 -14.20
C GLN A 154 6.21 4.46 -14.19
N ILE A 155 5.23 4.06 -13.36
CA ILE A 155 3.96 4.78 -13.22
C ILE A 155 4.17 6.11 -12.48
N ASN A 156 4.98 6.13 -11.44
CA ASN A 156 5.27 7.34 -10.67
C ASN A 156 6.04 8.36 -11.54
N ASP A 157 7.07 7.93 -12.26
CA ASP A 157 7.85 8.77 -13.19
C ASP A 157 6.94 9.42 -14.25
N LEU A 158 6.05 8.65 -14.87
CA LEU A 158 5.09 9.21 -15.83
C LEU A 158 4.08 10.18 -15.17
N SER A 159 3.65 9.90 -13.95
CA SER A 159 2.67 10.74 -13.24
C SER A 159 3.26 12.10 -12.89
N GLU A 160 4.51 12.11 -12.39
CA GLU A 160 5.26 13.34 -12.10
C GLU A 160 5.48 14.17 -13.38
N LEU A 161 5.89 13.53 -14.48
CA LEU A 161 6.06 14.21 -15.77
C LEU A 161 4.74 14.78 -16.32
N ILE A 162 3.62 14.10 -16.14
CA ILE A 162 2.28 14.60 -16.54
C ILE A 162 1.93 15.86 -15.74
N GLU A 163 2.20 15.87 -14.43
CA GLU A 163 1.93 17.01 -13.54
C GLU A 163 2.81 18.21 -13.90
N ILE A 164 4.13 18.03 -14.02
CA ILE A 164 5.08 19.11 -14.35
C ILE A 164 4.77 19.72 -15.72
N THR A 165 4.38 18.89 -16.70
CA THR A 165 4.05 19.37 -18.05
C THR A 165 2.61 19.87 -18.18
N ASN A 166 1.84 19.87 -17.09
CA ASN A 166 0.42 20.18 -17.02
C ASN A 166 -0.36 19.50 -18.16
N THR A 167 -0.10 18.20 -18.35
CA THR A 167 -0.72 17.40 -19.40
C THR A 167 -2.06 16.85 -18.92
N ASP A 168 -3.11 17.05 -19.71
CA ASP A 168 -4.42 16.49 -19.38
C ASP A 168 -4.38 14.95 -19.45
N LEU A 169 -4.68 14.30 -18.32
CA LEU A 169 -4.59 12.86 -18.18
C LEU A 169 -5.58 12.13 -19.10
N SER A 170 -6.78 12.66 -19.29
CA SER A 170 -7.81 12.03 -20.12
C SER A 170 -7.40 12.01 -21.59
N GLN A 171 -6.86 13.12 -22.10
CA GLN A 171 -6.33 13.23 -23.46
C GLN A 171 -5.08 12.37 -23.64
N PHE A 172 -4.20 12.31 -22.62
CA PHE A 172 -3.00 11.48 -22.63
C PHE A 172 -3.36 10.00 -22.74
N LEU A 173 -4.29 9.50 -21.92
CA LEU A 173 -4.76 8.11 -21.97
C LEU A 173 -5.46 7.79 -23.30
N ALA A 174 -6.26 8.72 -23.82
CA ALA A 174 -6.92 8.59 -25.12
C ALA A 174 -5.91 8.46 -26.28
N TYR A 175 -4.80 9.23 -26.25
CA TYR A 175 -3.74 9.15 -27.24
C TYR A 175 -3.09 7.76 -27.28
N PHE A 176 -2.86 7.14 -26.12
CA PHE A 176 -2.31 5.79 -26.01
C PHE A 176 -3.37 4.68 -26.18
N LYS A 177 -4.65 5.03 -26.36
CA LYS A 177 -5.77 4.08 -26.48
C LYS A 177 -5.86 3.10 -25.32
N VAL A 178 -5.58 3.59 -24.11
CA VAL A 178 -5.65 2.81 -22.87
C VAL A 178 -6.49 3.54 -21.85
N ASP A 179 -7.06 2.77 -20.92
CA ASP A 179 -7.90 3.26 -19.84
C ASP A 179 -7.09 3.62 -18.58
N LYS A 180 -5.81 3.21 -18.50
CA LYS A 180 -4.95 3.38 -17.32
C LYS A 180 -3.51 3.67 -17.71
N ILE A 181 -2.83 4.50 -16.92
CA ILE A 181 -1.39 4.81 -17.07
C ILE A 181 -0.56 3.53 -17.05
N ALA A 182 -0.92 2.57 -16.18
CA ALA A 182 -0.22 1.29 -16.04
C ALA A 182 -0.18 0.43 -17.32
N LEU A 183 -0.96 0.79 -18.35
CA LEU A 183 -1.03 0.12 -19.63
C LEU A 183 -0.35 0.89 -20.77
N VAL A 184 0.18 2.08 -20.47
CA VAL A 184 0.86 2.93 -21.44
C VAL A 184 2.23 2.35 -21.77
N ASP A 185 2.68 2.53 -23.02
CA ASP A 185 4.05 2.25 -23.41
C ASP A 185 4.98 3.29 -22.76
N TYR A 186 5.73 2.86 -21.73
CA TYR A 186 6.53 3.75 -20.88
C TYR A 186 7.53 4.60 -21.66
N GLU A 187 8.30 3.98 -22.56
CA GLU A 187 9.34 4.69 -23.32
C GLU A 187 8.72 5.74 -24.23
N LYS A 188 7.60 5.44 -24.89
CA LYS A 188 6.92 6.43 -25.74
C LYS A 188 6.32 7.57 -24.94
N ALA A 189 5.70 7.26 -23.81
CA ALA A 189 5.11 8.24 -22.92
C ALA A 189 6.15 9.19 -22.32
N LYS A 190 7.23 8.63 -21.77
CA LYS A 190 8.32 9.40 -21.18
C LYS A 190 8.95 10.36 -22.20
N ASN A 191 9.29 9.86 -23.38
CA ASN A 191 9.87 10.68 -24.45
C ASN A 191 8.94 11.80 -24.92
N MET A 192 7.63 11.57 -24.97
CA MET A 192 6.65 12.58 -25.33
C MET A 192 6.58 13.70 -24.28
N LEU A 193 6.55 13.34 -23.00
CA LEU A 193 6.47 14.30 -21.90
C LEU A 193 7.77 15.09 -21.75
N LEU A 194 8.93 14.45 -21.88
CA LEU A 194 10.24 15.14 -21.87
C LEU A 194 10.36 16.16 -23.01
N LYS A 195 9.93 15.82 -24.23
CA LYS A 195 9.90 16.79 -25.35
C LYS A 195 8.96 17.97 -25.08
N LYS A 196 7.87 17.76 -24.36
CA LYS A 196 6.95 18.84 -23.97
C LYS A 196 7.58 19.70 -22.88
N LEU A 197 8.27 19.09 -21.92
CA LEU A 197 9.01 19.77 -20.86
C LEU A 197 10.10 20.68 -21.45
N ASP A 198 10.91 20.18 -22.38
CA ASP A 198 11.97 20.96 -23.05
C ASP A 198 11.39 22.19 -23.78
N LYS A 199 10.25 22.03 -24.46
CA LYS A 199 9.56 23.16 -25.11
C LYS A 199 9.06 24.20 -24.11
N ILE A 200 8.51 23.77 -22.98
CA ILE A 200 8.04 24.69 -21.92
C ILE A 200 9.21 25.47 -21.34
N SER A 201 10.35 24.81 -21.13
CA SER A 201 11.58 25.44 -20.61
C SER A 201 12.17 26.47 -21.58
N GLN A 202 12.17 26.19 -22.89
CA GLN A 202 12.65 27.12 -23.93
C GLN A 202 11.73 28.33 -24.19
N THR A 203 10.49 28.32 -23.71
CA THR A 203 9.54 29.43 -23.91
C THR A 203 9.53 30.41 -22.71
N LYS A 204 10.31 30.12 -21.66
CA LYS A 204 10.41 30.93 -20.44
C LYS A 204 11.68 31.81 -20.36
N GLU A 205 12.55 31.71 -21.37
CA GLU A 205 13.67 32.66 -21.63
C GLU A 205 13.24 33.70 -22.68
#